data_AF-A0A8T4UNN4-F1
#
_entry.id   AF-A0A8T4UNN4-F1
#
_cell.length_a   1.000
_cell.length_b   1.000
_cell.length_c   1.000
_cell.angle_alpha   90.00
_cell.angle_beta   90.00
_cell.angle_gamma   90.00
#
_symmetry.space_group_name_H-M   'P 1'
#
loop_
_entity.id
_entity.type
_entity.pdbx_description
1 polymer ?
#
loop_
_entity_poly.entity_id
_entity_poly.type
_entity_poly.pdbx_seq_one_letter_code
_entity_poly.pdbx_strand_id
1 'polypeptide(L)'
;MVKIDKEKFITASVTIILLTIIVLLFSYFFATTKWIIGPILIVLGIISLIPLSIFKIPIRILKADILFGMIDNGLLAIFALIGAELFGILGAIVGSVVGNAITDGLAGIFEGYGWQRIVKLKIKDKRTALTVAIGKLAGCLLGAGVVLTIAWSILNLA
;
A
#
# COMPACT_ATOMS: atom_id res chain seq x y z
N MET A 1 1.93 4.53 30.20
CA MET A 1 1.97 5.57 29.15
C MET A 1 3.05 5.22 28.14
N VAL A 2 2.69 5.06 26.86
CA VAL A 2 3.68 4.93 25.77
C VAL A 2 4.23 6.34 25.50
N LYS A 3 5.52 6.59 25.76
CA LYS A 3 6.15 7.86 25.38
C LYS A 3 6.28 7.89 23.86
N ILE A 4 5.59 8.82 23.21
CA ILE A 4 5.77 9.08 21.78
C ILE A 4 7.10 9.81 21.62
N ASP A 5 8.02 9.19 20.88
CA ASP A 5 9.28 9.79 20.48
C ASP A 5 9.01 10.75 19.31
N LYS A 6 9.00 12.06 19.61
CA LYS A 6 8.65 13.11 18.63
C LYS A 6 9.58 13.09 17.42
N GLU A 7 10.88 12.86 17.61
CA GLU A 7 11.85 12.85 16.52
C GLU A 7 11.56 11.69 15.56
N LYS A 8 11.34 10.49 16.08
CA LYS A 8 10.98 9.33 15.25
C LYS A 8 9.67 9.52 14.49
N PHE A 9 8.70 10.21 15.09
CA PHE A 9 7.43 10.53 14.41
C PHE A 9 7.63 11.54 13.27
N ILE A 10 8.43 12.58 13.49
CA ILE A 10 8.78 13.57 12.46
C ILE A 10 9.52 12.89 11.31
N THR A 11 10.55 12.08 11.59
CA THR A 11 11.28 11.33 10.55
C THR A 11 10.35 10.42 9.75
N ALA A 12 9.44 9.71 10.42
CA ALA A 12 8.43 8.88 9.76
C ALA A 12 7.55 9.71 8.81
N SER A 13 7.03 10.83 9.30
CA SER A 13 6.12 11.71 8.56
C SER A 13 6.80 12.30 7.31
N VAL A 14 8.01 12.86 7.46
CA VAL A 14 8.78 13.43 6.35
C VAL A 14 9.10 12.36 5.30
N THR A 15 9.56 11.18 5.73
CA THR A 15 9.89 10.09 4.80
C THR A 15 8.67 9.66 3.99
N ILE A 16 7.52 9.52 4.65
CA ILE A 16 6.28 9.10 3.99
C ILE A 16 5.75 10.19 3.06
N ILE A 17 5.77 11.47 3.46
CA ILE A 17 5.38 12.58 2.58
C ILE A 17 6.23 12.60 1.31
N LEU A 18 7.55 12.44 1.43
CA LEU A 18 8.45 12.37 0.28
C LEU A 18 8.13 11.20 -0.64
N LEU A 19 7.93 9.99 -0.08
CA LEU A 19 7.54 8.82 -0.87
C LEU A 19 6.19 9.05 -1.58
N THR A 20 5.19 9.61 -0.90
CA THR A 20 3.89 9.90 -1.48
C THR A 20 3.99 10.89 -2.63
N ILE A 21 4.80 11.94 -2.51
CA ILE A 21 5.04 12.89 -3.61
C ILE A 21 5.67 12.17 -4.82
N ILE A 22 6.69 11.34 -4.59
CA ILE A 22 7.33 10.56 -5.67
C ILE A 22 6.30 9.65 -6.35
N VAL A 23 5.54 8.89 -5.57
CA VAL A 23 4.52 7.96 -6.08
C VAL A 23 3.45 8.70 -6.88
N LEU A 24 2.95 9.84 -6.40
CA LEU A 24 1.95 10.66 -7.09
C LEU A 24 2.48 11.21 -8.42
N LEU A 25 3.67 11.81 -8.42
CA LEU A 25 4.27 12.39 -9.62
C LEU A 25 4.54 11.33 -10.69
N PHE A 26 5.12 10.19 -10.30
CA PHE A 26 5.38 9.09 -11.23
C PHE A 26 4.07 8.49 -11.75
N SER A 27 3.11 8.21 -10.88
CA SER A 27 1.81 7.67 -11.30
C SER A 27 1.09 8.62 -12.26
N TYR A 28 1.09 9.92 -12.00
CA TYR A 28 0.53 10.92 -12.89
C TYR A 28 1.23 10.97 -14.26
N PHE A 29 2.57 11.02 -14.25
CA PHE A 29 3.36 11.04 -15.49
C PHE A 29 3.09 9.81 -16.37
N PHE A 30 3.03 8.62 -15.78
CA PHE A 30 2.78 7.40 -16.54
C PHE A 30 1.32 7.22 -16.97
N ALA A 31 0.37 7.66 -16.15
CA ALA A 31 -1.04 7.69 -16.52
C ALA A 31 -1.29 8.58 -17.74
N THR A 32 -0.64 9.75 -17.80
CA THR A 32 -0.81 10.71 -18.91
C THR A 32 -0.13 10.27 -20.20
N THR A 33 0.93 9.46 -20.11
CA THR A 33 1.64 8.91 -21.27
C THR A 33 1.02 7.61 -21.82
N LYS A 34 -0.13 7.16 -21.27
CA LYS A 34 -0.85 5.92 -21.63
C LYS A 34 -0.01 4.65 -21.48
N TRP A 35 0.99 4.66 -20.59
CA TRP A 35 1.72 3.46 -20.24
C TRP A 35 0.87 2.55 -19.35
N ILE A 36 1.13 1.24 -19.41
CA ILE A 36 0.50 0.25 -18.54
C ILE A 36 0.93 0.54 -17.09
N ILE A 37 0.06 1.13 -16.28
CA ILE A 37 0.39 1.61 -14.94
C ILE A 37 0.66 0.48 -13.93
N GLY A 38 0.19 -0.74 -14.22
CA GLY A 38 0.23 -1.86 -13.28
C GLY A 38 1.65 -2.26 -12.91
N PRO A 39 2.52 -2.60 -13.89
CA PRO A 39 3.93 -2.87 -13.64
C PRO A 39 4.65 -1.70 -12.99
N ILE A 40 4.28 -0.46 -13.32
CA ILE A 40 4.88 0.74 -12.74
C ILE A 40 4.54 0.85 -11.25
N LEU A 41 3.30 0.58 -10.84
CA LEU A 41 2.93 0.55 -9.42
C LEU A 41 3.68 -0.57 -8.67
N ILE A 42 3.91 -1.72 -9.29
CA ILE A 42 4.74 -2.78 -8.69
C ILE A 42 6.16 -2.27 -8.42
N VAL A 43 6.78 -1.63 -9.42
CA VAL A 43 8.13 -1.04 -9.29
C VAL A 43 8.15 0.03 -8.20
N LEU A 44 7.16 0.93 -8.16
CA LEU A 44 7.04 1.95 -7.11
C LEU A 44 6.84 1.34 -5.73
N GLY A 45 6.11 0.23 -5.62
CA GLY A 45 5.97 -0.54 -4.36
C GLY A 45 7.31 -1.08 -3.87
N ILE A 46 8.14 -1.62 -4.77
CA ILE A 46 9.50 -2.07 -4.45
C ILE A 46 10.40 -0.89 -4.05
N ILE A 47 10.36 0.22 -4.80
CA ILE A 47 11.12 1.44 -4.51
C ILE A 47 10.74 2.02 -3.14
N SER A 48 9.47 1.93 -2.76
CA SER A 48 8.99 2.41 -1.46
C SER A 48 9.63 1.66 -0.27
N LEU A 49 10.25 0.50 -0.49
CA LEU A 49 10.99 -0.26 0.52
C LEU A 49 12.45 0.22 0.69
N ILE A 50 12.98 1.07 -0.19
CA ILE A 50 14.37 1.56 -0.14
C ILE A 50 14.74 2.17 1.23
N PRO A 51 13.90 2.98 1.90
CA PRO A 51 14.26 3.53 3.20
C PRO A 51 14.58 2.46 4.26
N LEU A 52 14.03 1.24 4.13
CA LEU A 52 14.37 0.14 5.04
C LEU A 52 15.85 -0.21 4.97
N SER A 53 16.42 -0.21 3.77
CA SER A 53 17.85 -0.45 3.57
C SER A 53 18.70 0.67 4.19
N ILE A 54 18.27 1.93 4.03
CA ILE A 54 18.95 3.10 4.61
C ILE A 54 18.96 3.02 6.14
N PHE A 55 17.82 2.66 6.74
CA PHE A 55 17.67 2.54 8.20
C PHE A 55 18.06 1.16 8.76
N LYS A 56 18.60 0.25 7.93
CA LYS A 56 19.00 -1.12 8.30
C LYS A 56 17.88 -1.93 8.96
N ILE A 57 16.65 -1.74 8.51
CA ILE A 57 15.46 -2.43 9.03
C ILE A 57 15.21 -3.70 8.21
N PRO A 58 15.12 -4.88 8.84
CA PRO A 58 14.86 -6.11 8.10
C PRO A 58 13.40 -6.19 7.65
N ILE A 59 13.18 -6.45 6.36
CA ILE A 59 11.86 -6.55 5.71
C ILE A 59 10.92 -7.57 6.38
N ARG A 60 11.47 -8.58 7.08
CA ARG A 60 10.69 -9.61 7.78
C ARG A 60 9.73 -9.04 8.82
N ILE A 61 10.04 -7.86 9.37
CA ILE A 61 9.19 -7.19 10.36
C ILE A 61 7.92 -6.64 9.71
N LEU A 62 8.00 -6.24 8.43
CA LEU A 62 6.92 -5.57 7.70
C LEU A 62 5.98 -6.54 6.98
N LYS A 63 6.22 -7.85 7.05
CA LYS A 63 5.46 -8.85 6.28
C LYS A 63 3.95 -8.74 6.49
N ALA A 64 3.51 -8.51 7.72
CA ALA A 64 2.08 -8.36 8.03
C ALA A 64 1.51 -7.08 7.42
N ASP A 65 2.25 -5.97 7.47
CA ASP A 65 1.83 -4.68 6.93
C ASP A 65 1.82 -4.66 5.38
N ILE A 66 2.80 -5.32 4.76
CA ILE A 66 2.84 -5.51 3.29
C ILE A 66 1.67 -6.40 2.85
N LEU A 67 1.42 -7.51 3.55
CA LEU A 67 0.29 -8.39 3.24
C LEU A 67 -1.05 -7.68 3.41
N PHE A 68 -1.21 -6.89 4.48
CA PHE A 68 -2.36 -6.01 4.67
C PHE A 68 -2.57 -5.13 3.44
N GLY A 69 -1.56 -4.36 3.04
CA GLY A 69 -1.70 -3.42 1.93
C GLY A 69 -1.97 -4.12 0.60
N MET A 70 -1.37 -5.28 0.37
CA MET A 70 -1.60 -6.07 -0.85
C MET A 70 -3.05 -6.53 -0.96
N ILE A 71 -3.63 -7.02 0.14
CA ILE A 71 -5.03 -7.47 0.17
C ILE A 71 -5.96 -6.27 0.04
N ASP A 72 -5.71 -5.22 0.84
CA ASP A 72 -6.53 -4.03 0.91
C ASP A 72 -6.65 -3.37 -0.47
N ASN A 73 -5.54 -2.90 -0.99
CA ASN A 73 -5.51 -2.12 -2.22
C ASN A 73 -5.64 -2.98 -3.49
N GLY A 74 -5.30 -4.28 -3.40
CA GLY A 74 -5.55 -5.24 -4.48
C GLY A 74 -7.05 -5.42 -4.70
N LEU A 75 -7.81 -5.75 -3.65
CA LEU A 75 -9.26 -5.89 -3.74
C LEU A 75 -9.93 -4.54 -4.05
N LEU A 76 -9.42 -3.44 -3.50
CA LEU A 76 -9.88 -2.08 -3.82
C LEU A 76 -9.82 -1.80 -5.31
N ALA A 77 -8.71 -2.15 -5.97
CA ALA A 77 -8.55 -1.95 -7.41
C ALA A 77 -9.61 -2.75 -8.21
N ILE A 78 -9.98 -3.95 -7.77
CA ILE A 78 -11.07 -4.73 -8.38
C ILE A 78 -12.40 -3.98 -8.25
N PHE A 79 -12.73 -3.49 -7.05
CA PHE A 79 -13.98 -2.73 -6.85
C PHE A 79 -14.00 -1.42 -7.64
N ALA A 80 -12.88 -0.72 -7.74
CA ALA A 80 -12.74 0.49 -8.55
C ALA A 80 -12.96 0.20 -10.04
N LEU A 81 -12.39 -0.89 -10.57
CA LEU A 81 -12.59 -1.31 -11.96
C LEU A 81 -14.05 -1.71 -12.25
N ILE A 82 -14.66 -2.52 -11.39
CA ILE A 82 -16.07 -2.91 -11.53
C ILE A 82 -16.97 -1.67 -11.47
N GLY A 83 -16.71 -0.77 -10.53
CA GLY A 83 -17.44 0.49 -10.42
C GLY A 83 -17.29 1.35 -11.67
N ALA A 84 -16.06 1.47 -12.19
CA ALA A 84 -15.78 2.20 -13.43
C ALA A 84 -16.57 1.66 -14.62
N GLU A 85 -16.65 0.34 -14.75
CA GLU A 85 -17.39 -0.32 -15.81
C GLU A 85 -18.91 -0.07 -15.71
N LEU A 86 -19.47 -0.11 -14.49
CA LEU A 86 -20.92 0.01 -14.30
C LEU A 86 -21.43 1.46 -14.37
N PHE A 87 -20.67 2.43 -13.84
CA PHE A 87 -21.14 3.81 -13.68
C PHE A 87 -20.08 4.88 -14.01
N GLY A 88 -19.04 4.52 -14.76
CA GLY A 88 -17.97 5.44 -15.15
C GLY A 88 -17.20 6.00 -13.94
N ILE A 89 -16.77 7.25 -14.02
CA ILE A 89 -15.97 7.91 -12.98
C ILE A 89 -16.68 7.88 -11.61
N LEU A 90 -18.00 8.10 -11.59
CA LEU A 90 -18.76 8.06 -10.34
C LEU A 90 -18.70 6.68 -9.70
N GLY A 91 -18.88 5.62 -10.49
CA GLY A 91 -18.78 4.25 -10.01
C GLY A 91 -17.37 3.89 -9.55
N ALA A 92 -16.33 4.38 -10.23
CA ALA A 92 -14.94 4.19 -9.79
C ALA A 92 -14.68 4.84 -8.42
N ILE A 93 -15.20 6.05 -8.20
CA ILE A 93 -15.10 6.76 -6.91
C ILE A 93 -15.86 6.00 -5.82
N VAL A 94 -17.13 5.63 -6.06
CA VAL A 94 -17.95 4.90 -5.09
C VAL A 94 -17.36 3.53 -4.79
N GLY A 95 -16.96 2.78 -5.82
CA GLY A 95 -16.28 1.50 -5.70
C GLY A 95 -14.98 1.60 -4.93
N SER A 96 -14.23 2.70 -5.09
CA SER A 96 -13.03 2.95 -4.30
C SER A 96 -13.35 3.29 -2.84
N VAL A 97 -14.29 4.21 -2.57
CA VAL A 97 -14.60 4.63 -1.18
C VAL A 97 -15.24 3.49 -0.37
N VAL A 98 -16.25 2.83 -0.94
CA VAL A 98 -16.93 1.69 -0.28
C VAL A 98 -16.01 0.48 -0.25
N GLY A 99 -15.31 0.21 -1.36
CA GLY A 99 -14.32 -0.85 -1.44
C GLY A 99 -13.28 -0.71 -0.34
N ASN A 100 -12.71 0.49 -0.15
CA ASN A 100 -11.70 0.76 0.87
C ASN A 100 -12.21 0.38 2.26
N ALA A 101 -13.44 0.76 2.63
CA ALA A 101 -13.99 0.41 3.94
C ALA A 101 -14.13 -1.11 4.14
N ILE A 102 -14.53 -1.85 3.10
CA ILE A 102 -14.64 -3.31 3.13
C ILE A 102 -13.25 -3.95 3.22
N THR A 103 -12.32 -3.49 2.37
CA THR A 103 -10.99 -4.09 2.23
C THR A 103 -10.10 -3.78 3.43
N ASP A 104 -10.20 -2.60 4.03
CA ASP A 104 -9.57 -2.27 5.33
C ASP A 104 -10.05 -3.22 6.43
N GLY A 105 -11.35 -3.53 6.47
CA GLY A 105 -11.93 -4.47 7.43
C GLY A 105 -11.38 -5.90 7.26
N LEU A 106 -11.32 -6.39 6.02
CA LEU A 106 -10.78 -7.71 5.69
C LEU A 106 -9.27 -7.79 5.94
N ALA A 107 -8.51 -6.82 5.42
CA ALA A 107 -7.07 -6.75 5.59
C ALA A 107 -6.70 -6.56 7.07
N GLY A 108 -7.51 -5.83 7.83
CA GLY A 108 -7.35 -5.59 9.26
C GLY A 108 -7.30 -6.87 10.10
N ILE A 109 -7.97 -7.95 9.66
CA ILE A 109 -7.86 -9.27 10.30
C ILE A 109 -6.41 -9.77 10.25
N PHE A 110 -5.74 -9.62 9.10
CA PHE A 110 -4.36 -10.06 8.90
C PHE A 110 -3.36 -9.18 9.65
N GLU A 111 -3.55 -7.86 9.65
CA GLU A 111 -2.73 -6.94 10.46
C GLU A 111 -2.87 -7.26 11.95
N GLY A 112 -4.11 -7.43 12.43
CA GLY A 112 -4.40 -7.77 13.82
C GLY A 112 -3.77 -9.10 14.24
N TYR A 113 -3.90 -10.15 13.42
CA TYR A 113 -3.25 -11.44 13.66
C TYR A 113 -1.71 -11.33 13.66
N GLY A 114 -1.14 -10.58 12.71
CA GLY A 114 0.30 -10.31 12.65
C GLY A 114 0.80 -9.59 13.89
N TRP A 115 0.06 -8.58 14.35
CA TRP A 115 0.35 -7.85 15.59
C TRP A 115 0.34 -8.76 16.82
N GLN A 116 -0.70 -9.59 16.98
CA GLN A 116 -0.78 -10.54 18.09
C GLN A 116 0.43 -11.50 18.10
N ARG A 117 0.89 -11.93 16.92
CA ARG A 117 2.09 -12.79 16.79
C ARG A 117 3.37 -12.05 17.19
N ILE A 118 3.55 -10.80 16.77
CA ILE A 118 4.70 -9.95 17.16
C ILE A 118 4.72 -9.73 18.67
N VAL A 119 3.56 -9.50 19.29
CA VAL A 119 3.42 -9.34 20.74
C VAL A 119 3.80 -10.64 21.47
N LYS A 120 3.29 -11.80 21.03
CA LYS A 120 3.66 -13.11 21.59
C LYS A 120 5.16 -13.38 21.51
N LEU A 121 5.80 -12.97 20.41
CA LEU A 121 7.24 -13.12 20.18
C LEU A 121 8.10 -12.08 20.90
N LYS A 122 7.51 -11.16 21.69
CA LYS A 122 8.20 -10.07 22.44
C LYS A 122 9.11 -9.20 21.56
N ILE A 123 8.81 -9.05 20.27
CA ILE A 123 9.56 -8.22 19.31
C ILE A 123 8.87 -6.89 19.01
N LYS A 124 8.06 -6.40 19.97
CA LYS A 124 7.19 -5.22 19.82
C LYS A 124 7.97 -3.96 19.48
N ASP A 125 9.19 -3.84 19.99
CA ASP A 125 10.05 -2.66 19.85
C ASP A 125 10.57 -2.44 18.42
N LYS A 126 10.41 -3.44 17.54
CA LYS A 126 10.87 -3.35 16.14
C LYS A 126 9.80 -2.82 15.18
N ARG A 127 8.53 -2.75 15.59
CA ARG A 127 7.43 -2.18 14.79
C ARG A 127 7.24 -0.72 15.17
N THR A 128 7.79 0.19 14.35
CA THR A 128 7.71 1.65 14.51
C THR A 128 6.72 2.26 13.52
N ALA A 129 6.33 3.52 13.75
CA ALA A 129 5.46 4.26 12.83
C ALA A 129 6.00 4.27 11.38
N LEU A 130 7.32 4.46 11.21
CA LEU A 130 7.97 4.40 9.91
C LEU A 130 7.81 3.03 9.24
N THR A 131 8.06 1.94 9.98
CA THR A 131 7.96 0.58 9.41
C THR A 131 6.54 0.21 9.01
N VAL A 132 5.54 0.61 9.80
CA VAL A 132 4.13 0.35 9.48
C VAL A 132 3.73 1.13 8.24
N ALA A 133 4.06 2.41 8.18
CA ALA A 133 3.70 3.26 7.05
C ALA A 133 4.38 2.82 5.74
N ILE A 134 5.67 2.48 5.76
CA ILE A 134 6.37 1.92 4.58
C ILE A 134 5.73 0.60 4.16
N GLY A 135 5.44 -0.29 5.11
CA GLY A 135 4.89 -1.61 4.82
C GLY A 135 3.53 -1.53 4.15
N LYS A 136 2.63 -0.71 4.70
CA LYS A 136 1.30 -0.47 4.11
C LYS A 136 1.40 0.20 2.74
N LEU A 137 2.17 1.28 2.61
CA LEU A 137 2.35 1.98 1.33
C LEU A 137 2.87 1.04 0.23
N ALA A 138 3.96 0.30 0.51
CA ALA A 138 4.53 -0.64 -0.43
C ALA A 138 3.54 -1.76 -0.77
N GLY A 139 2.87 -2.34 0.25
CA GLY A 139 1.86 -3.37 0.06
C GLY A 139 0.72 -2.90 -0.84
N CYS A 140 0.18 -1.69 -0.61
CA CYS A 140 -0.90 -1.12 -1.39
C CYS A 140 -0.52 -0.92 -2.86
N LEU A 141 0.70 -0.44 -3.13
CA LEU A 141 1.20 -0.29 -4.50
C LEU A 141 1.41 -1.63 -5.19
N LEU A 142 1.94 -2.62 -4.48
CA LEU A 142 2.14 -3.98 -5.00
C LEU A 142 0.80 -4.66 -5.32
N GLY A 143 -0.17 -4.60 -4.39
CA GLY A 143 -1.48 -5.22 -4.54
C GLY A 143 -2.26 -4.66 -5.73
N ALA A 144 -2.40 -3.33 -5.76
CA ALA A 144 -3.06 -2.65 -6.88
C ALA A 144 -2.29 -2.87 -8.20
N GLY A 145 -0.96 -2.81 -8.17
CA GLY A 145 -0.12 -3.03 -9.34
C GLY A 145 -0.28 -4.42 -9.97
N VAL A 146 -0.36 -5.47 -9.14
CA VAL A 146 -0.62 -6.85 -9.62
C VAL A 146 -1.99 -6.94 -10.27
N VAL A 147 -3.04 -6.44 -9.60
CA VAL A 147 -4.41 -6.49 -10.13
C VAL A 147 -4.52 -5.73 -11.44
N LEU A 148 -3.98 -4.51 -11.53
CA LEU A 148 -4.01 -3.72 -12.76
C LEU A 148 -3.19 -4.36 -13.88
N THR A 149 -2.05 -4.99 -13.57
CA THR A 149 -1.27 -5.73 -14.58
C THR A 149 -2.07 -6.87 -15.18
N ILE A 150 -2.77 -7.65 -14.33
CA ILE A 150 -3.62 -8.74 -14.76
C ILE A 150 -4.81 -8.21 -15.55
N ALA A 151 -5.48 -7.17 -15.04
CA ALA A 151 -6.63 -6.55 -15.68
C ALA A 151 -6.27 -6.05 -17.09
N TRP A 152 -5.14 -5.35 -17.28
CA TRP A 152 -4.70 -4.96 -18.62
C TRP A 152 -4.38 -6.15 -19.52
N SER A 153 -3.72 -7.17 -18.99
CA SER A 153 -3.28 -8.33 -19.78
C SER A 153 -4.47 -9.19 -20.25
N ILE A 154 -5.54 -9.29 -19.45
CA ILE A 154 -6.69 -10.16 -19.72
C ILE A 154 -7.88 -9.39 -20.31
N LEU A 155 -8.18 -8.21 -19.77
CA LEU A 155 -9.35 -7.40 -20.14
C LEU A 155 -9.06 -6.36 -21.22
N ASN A 156 -7.79 -6.25 -21.65
CA ASN A 156 -7.37 -5.35 -22.73
C ASN A 156 -7.78 -3.89 -22.49
N LEU A 157 -7.66 -3.43 -21.23
CA LEU A 157 -8.03 -2.07 -20.78
C LEU A 157 -7.12 -0.95 -21.35
N ALA A 158 -6.44 -1.19 -22.48
CA ALA A 158 -5.47 -0.29 -23.12
C ALA A 158 -6.11 0.57 -24.21
#